data_AF-A0A9X8UQG8-F1
#
_entry.id   AF-A0A9X8UQG8-F1
#
_cell.length_a   1.000
_cell.length_b   1.000
_cell.length_c   1.000
_cell.angle_alpha   90.00
_cell.angle_beta   90.00
_cell.angle_gamma   90.00
#
_symmetry.space_group_name_H-M   'P 1'
#
loop_
_entity.id
_entity.type
_entity.pdbx_description
1 polymer ?
#
loop_
_entity_poly.entity_id
_entity_poly.type
_entity_poly.pdbx_seq_one_letter_code
_entity_poly.pdbx_strand_id
1 'polypeptide(L)'
;MMFQATLLTVASQLDDAQKTTKFAIAQLGSIRALTWNSKAGKAFLDNVEELSQRLEMLNGELNNAEEYLGVAMREIQNLEAQIMNQRMAS
;
A
#
# COMPACT_ATOMS: atom_id res chain seq x y z
N MET A 1 -22.61 9.43 1.02
CA MET A 1 -22.91 8.06 0.53
C MET A 1 -22.04 7.59 -0.65
N MET A 2 -22.11 8.14 -1.87
CA MET A 2 -21.22 7.69 -2.98
C MET A 2 -19.73 7.91 -2.70
N PHE A 3 -19.37 9.05 -2.12
CA PHE A 3 -17.97 9.38 -1.82
C PHE A 3 -17.33 8.46 -0.78
N GLN A 4 -18.10 8.05 0.24
CA GLN A 4 -17.64 7.11 1.26
C GLN A 4 -17.40 5.71 0.67
N ALA A 5 -18.27 5.27 -0.24
CA ALA A 5 -18.06 4.01 -0.97
C ALA A 5 -16.78 4.06 -1.82
N THR A 6 -16.52 5.19 -2.50
CA THR A 6 -15.27 5.38 -3.24
C THR A 6 -14.04 5.26 -2.34
N LEU A 7 -14.04 5.90 -1.17
CA LEU A 7 -12.89 5.83 -0.25
C LEU A 7 -12.67 4.43 0.31
N LEU A 8 -13.75 3.70 0.60
CA LEU A 8 -13.65 2.29 1.01
C LEU A 8 -13.08 1.41 -0.11
N THR A 9 -13.46 1.64 -1.37
CA THR A 9 -12.87 0.95 -2.52
C THR A 9 -11.38 1.25 -2.65
N VAL A 10 -10.98 2.52 -2.53
CA VAL A 10 -9.56 2.90 -2.57
C VAL A 10 -8.79 2.25 -1.42
N ALA A 11 -9.37 2.17 -0.22
CA ALA A 11 -8.74 1.51 0.93
C ALA A 11 -8.48 0.03 0.66
N SER A 12 -9.49 -0.68 0.10
CA SER A 12 -9.34 -2.08 -0.29
C SER A 12 -8.25 -2.27 -1.35
N GLN A 13 -8.19 -1.38 -2.34
CA GLN A 13 -7.19 -1.45 -3.41
C GLN A 13 -5.76 -1.19 -2.89
N LEU A 14 -5.59 -0.29 -1.92
CA LEU A 14 -4.31 -0.04 -1.28
C LEU A 14 -3.85 -1.24 -0.46
N ASP A 15 -4.74 -1.85 0.33
CA ASP A 15 -4.44 -3.07 1.09
C ASP A 15 -4.04 -4.24 0.18
N ASP A 16 -4.76 -4.45 -0.92
CA ASP A 16 -4.42 -5.48 -1.92
C ASP A 16 -3.05 -5.21 -2.58
N ALA A 17 -2.76 -3.95 -2.91
CA ALA A 17 -1.48 -3.56 -3.48
C ALA A 17 -0.32 -3.78 -2.48
N GLN A 18 -0.51 -3.47 -1.20
CA GLN A 18 0.48 -3.74 -0.15
C GLN A 18 0.74 -5.23 0.02
N LYS A 19 -0.32 -6.04 0.11
CA LYS A 19 -0.21 -7.50 0.24
C LYS A 19 0.55 -8.10 -0.95
N THR A 20 0.22 -7.66 -2.15
CA THR A 20 0.89 -8.10 -3.39
C THR A 20 2.36 -7.69 -3.40
N THR A 21 2.67 -6.45 -2.99
CA THR A 21 4.06 -5.96 -2.90
C THR A 21 4.87 -6.75 -1.89
N LYS A 22 4.33 -6.97 -0.68
CA LYS A 22 4.96 -7.78 0.37
C LYS A 22 5.22 -9.23 -0.09
N PHE A 23 4.27 -9.82 -0.81
CA PHE A 23 4.43 -11.14 -1.41
C PHE A 23 5.57 -11.16 -2.44
N ALA A 24 5.64 -10.18 -3.34
CA ALA A 24 6.71 -10.08 -4.32
C ALA A 24 8.10 -9.93 -3.66
N ILE A 25 8.22 -9.10 -2.62
CA ILE A 25 9.45 -8.98 -1.82
C ILE A 25 9.86 -10.33 -1.22
N ALA A 26 8.91 -11.08 -0.65
CA ALA A 26 9.20 -12.40 -0.08
C ALA A 26 9.68 -13.41 -1.15
N GLN A 27 9.12 -13.36 -2.37
CA GLN A 27 9.59 -14.18 -3.49
C GLN A 27 11.02 -13.83 -3.90
N LEU A 28 11.34 -12.53 -3.98
CA LEU A 28 12.71 -12.07 -4.28
C LEU A 28 13.70 -12.46 -3.17
N GLY A 29 13.30 -12.37 -1.90
CA GLY A 29 14.09 -12.86 -0.76
C GLY A 29 14.38 -14.36 -0.85
N SER A 30 13.42 -15.15 -1.32
CA SER A 30 13.59 -16.59 -1.54
C SER A 30 14.59 -16.89 -2.67
N ILE A 31 14.55 -16.10 -3.76
CA ILE A 31 15.52 -16.19 -4.88
C ILE A 31 16.93 -15.83 -4.40
N ARG A 32 17.05 -14.79 -3.57
CA ARG A 32 18.33 -14.33 -3.01
C ARG A 32 19.01 -15.39 -2.13
N ALA A 33 18.23 -16.24 -1.46
CA ALA A 33 18.74 -17.32 -0.62
C ALA A 33 19.37 -18.50 -1.41
N LEU A 34 19.18 -18.54 -2.74
CA LEU A 34 19.78 -19.57 -3.59
C LEU A 34 21.27 -19.30 -3.88
N THR A 35 22.02 -20.35 -4.19
CA THR A 35 23.46 -20.25 -4.48
C THR A 35 23.72 -19.81 -5.94
N TRP A 36 24.38 -18.67 -6.13
CA TRP A 36 24.68 -18.07 -7.44
C TRP A 36 26.19 -17.91 -7.68
N ASN A 37 26.86 -18.96 -8.16
CA ASN A 37 28.33 -18.99 -8.27
C ASN A 37 28.89 -18.46 -9.60
N SER A 38 28.06 -18.35 -10.64
CA SER A 38 28.50 -17.85 -11.94
C SER A 38 28.50 -16.31 -11.99
N LYS A 39 29.28 -15.72 -12.90
CA LYS A 39 29.24 -14.27 -13.16
C LYS A 39 27.83 -13.79 -13.51
N ALA A 40 27.11 -14.56 -14.31
CA ALA A 40 25.72 -14.28 -14.66
C ALA A 40 24.79 -14.37 -13.45
N GLY A 41 25.00 -15.36 -12.56
CA GLY A 41 24.23 -15.51 -11.33
C GLY A 41 24.42 -14.33 -10.37
N LYS A 42 25.65 -13.84 -10.22
CA LYS A 42 25.93 -12.64 -9.40
C LYS A 42 25.25 -11.39 -9.97
N ALA A 43 25.36 -11.15 -11.28
CA ALA A 43 24.68 -10.02 -11.92
C ALA A 43 23.15 -10.11 -11.83
N PHE A 44 22.59 -11.32 -11.89
CA PHE A 44 21.17 -11.55 -11.62
C PHE A 44 20.80 -11.21 -10.17
N LEU A 45 21.62 -11.61 -9.20
CA LEU A 45 21.42 -11.30 -7.78
C LEU A 45 21.41 -9.78 -7.52
N ASP A 46 22.31 -9.04 -8.16
CA ASP A 46 22.36 -7.57 -8.05
C ASP A 46 21.05 -6.93 -8.54
N ASN A 47 20.49 -7.41 -9.65
CA ASN A 47 19.20 -6.95 -10.16
C ASN A 47 18.03 -7.32 -9.23
N VAL A 48 18.07 -8.52 -8.63
CA VAL A 48 17.06 -8.97 -7.64
C VAL A 48 17.09 -8.07 -6.40
N GLU A 49 18.28 -7.68 -5.95
CA GLU A 49 18.45 -6.76 -4.82
C GLU A 49 17.92 -5.37 -5.15
N GLU A 50 18.27 -4.81 -6.31
CA GLU A 50 17.75 -3.51 -6.75
C GLU A 50 16.21 -3.53 -6.84
N LEU A 51 15.64 -4.59 -7.42
CA LEU A 51 14.20 -4.74 -7.51
C LEU A 51 13.54 -4.85 -6.13
N SER A 52 14.16 -5.58 -5.20
CA SER A 52 13.65 -5.72 -3.83
C SER A 52 13.58 -4.36 -3.14
N GLN A 53 14.65 -3.56 -3.23
CA GLN A 53 14.69 -2.20 -2.66
C GLN A 53 13.62 -1.29 -3.26
N ARG A 54 13.40 -1.38 -4.58
CA ARG A 54 12.34 -0.62 -5.25
C ARG A 54 10.94 -1.01 -4.76
N LEU A 55 10.69 -2.29 -4.51
CA LEU A 55 9.43 -2.76 -3.96
C LEU A 55 9.26 -2.39 -2.48
N GLU A 56 10.33 -2.37 -1.70
CA GLU A 56 10.30 -1.87 -0.31
C GLU A 56 9.92 -0.38 -0.26
N MET A 57 10.52 0.44 -1.13
CA MET A 57 10.14 1.86 -1.28
C MET A 57 8.66 2.00 -1.69
N LEU A 58 8.20 1.23 -2.68
CA LEU A 58 6.79 1.22 -3.09
C LEU A 58 5.87 0.85 -1.93
N ASN A 59 6.21 -0.17 -1.14
CA ASN A 59 5.42 -0.55 0.03
C ASN A 59 5.36 0.57 1.08
N GLY A 60 6.43 1.34 1.24
CA GLY A 60 6.45 2.54 2.07
C GLY A 60 5.46 3.60 1.58
N GLU A 61 5.48 3.92 0.28
CA GLU A 61 4.53 4.87 -0.32
C GLU A 61 3.08 4.41 -0.21
N LEU A 62 2.82 3.10 -0.36
CA LEU A 62 1.49 2.52 -0.18
C LEU A 62 0.99 2.64 1.27
N ASN A 63 1.87 2.47 2.25
CA ASN A 63 1.52 2.70 3.67
C ASN A 63 1.18 4.18 3.93
N ASN A 64 1.99 5.10 3.38
CA ASN A 64 1.71 6.54 3.50
C ASN A 64 0.36 6.91 2.87
N ALA A 65 0.05 6.35 1.69
CA ALA A 65 -1.23 6.56 1.03
C ALA A 65 -2.42 6.04 1.86
N GLU A 66 -2.26 4.88 2.52
CA GLU A 66 -3.27 4.33 3.44
C GLU A 66 -3.50 5.26 4.65
N GLU A 67 -2.42 5.81 5.23
CA GLU A 67 -2.54 6.76 6.34
C GLU A 67 -3.31 8.02 5.94
N TYR A 68 -2.96 8.64 4.81
CA TYR A 68 -3.67 9.81 4.29
C TYR A 68 -5.14 9.51 3.99
N LEU A 69 -5.43 8.34 3.44
CA LEU A 69 -6.80 7.91 3.20
C LEU A 69 -7.58 7.76 4.51
N GLY A 70 -6.95 7.18 5.54
CA GLY A 70 -7.54 7.05 6.88
C GLY A 70 -7.81 8.39 7.56
N VAL A 71 -6.99 9.42 7.30
CA VAL A 71 -7.28 10.80 7.71
C VAL A 71 -8.51 11.34 6.96
N ALA A 72 -8.53 11.25 5.63
CA ALA A 72 -9.64 11.76 4.81
C ALA A 72 -10.99 11.11 5.19
N MET A 73 -11.00 9.80 5.42
CA MET A 73 -12.21 9.07 5.85
C MET A 73 -12.76 9.59 7.18
N ARG A 74 -11.88 9.88 8.16
CA ARG A 74 -12.30 10.45 9.46
C ARG A 74 -12.84 11.86 9.32
N GLU A 75 -12.21 12.70 8.50
CA GLU A 75 -12.69 14.07 8.25
C GLU A 75 -14.09 14.08 7.64
N ILE A 76 -14.36 13.20 6.68
CA ILE A 76 -15.68 13.09 6.05
C ILE A 76 -16.73 12.61 7.04
N GLN A 77 -16.41 11.60 7.85
CA GLN A 77 -17.33 11.13 8.90
C GLN A 77 -17.67 12.26 9.89
N ASN A 78 -16.68 13.08 10.27
CA ASN A 78 -16.91 14.23 11.15
C ASN A 78 -17.79 15.29 10.48
N LEU A 79 -17.56 15.59 9.20
CA LEU A 79 -18.38 16.54 8.44
C LEU A 79 -19.83 16.03 8.27
N GLU A 80 -20.01 14.75 7.96
CA GLU A 80 -21.34 14.12 7.86
C GLU A 80 -22.09 14.21 9.19
N ALA A 81 -21.42 13.95 10.31
CA ALA A 81 -22.01 14.09 11.65
C ALA A 81 -22.42 15.54 11.97
N GLN A 82 -21.58 16.52 11.63
CA GLN A 82 -21.90 17.95 11.81
C GLN A 82 -23.14 18.37 11.01
N ILE A 83 -23.21 17.95 9.75
CA ILE A 83 -24.36 18.24 8.87
C ILE A 83 -25.64 17.61 9.45
N MET A 84 -25.57 16.37 9.95
CA MET A 84 -26.72 15.70 10.55
C MET A 84 -27.22 16.42 11.80
N ASN A 85 -26.30 16.84 12.68
CA ASN A 85 -26.65 17.61 13.88
C ASN A 85 -27.30 18.96 13.55
N GLN A 86 -26.78 19.67 12.54
CA GLN A 86 -27.38 20.93 12.08
C GLN A 86 -28.80 20.73 11.56
N ARG A 87 -29.04 19.65 10.80
CA ARG A 87 -30.38 19.31 10.28
C ARG A 87 -31.40 18.92 11.35
N MET A 88 -30.95 18.34 12.45
CA MET A 88 -31.84 17.99 13.58
C MET A 88 -32.14 19.18 14.49
N ALA A 89 -31.31 20.21 14.46
CA ALA A 89 -31.47 21.44 15.26
C ALA A 89 -32.37 22.50 14.58
N SER A 90 -32.75 22.27 13.32
CA SER A 90 -33.65 23.10 12.49
C SER A 90 -35.02 22.44 12.34
#